data_AF-A0A6P4DJD3-F1
#
_entry.id   AF-A0A6P4DJD3-F1
#
_cell.length_a   1.000
_cell.length_b   1.000
_cell.length_c   1.000
_cell.angle_alpha   90.00
_cell.angle_beta   90.00
_cell.angle_gamma   90.00
#
_symmetry.space_group_name_H-M   'P 1'
#
loop_
_entity.id
_entity.type
_entity.pdbx_description
1 polymer ?
#
loop_
_entity_poly.entity_id
_entity_poly.type
_entity_poly.pdbx_seq_one_letter_code
_entity_poly.pdbx_strand_id
1 'polypeptide(L)'
;MNAQDRLRSIRAKLSVLEGKMSLAIMDAHKIVEEKQKRINNAHRALQILKMICVVWHNPASQVYLVGSFDGWSTQRKMEKSNTGMFSLNLQLYPGKYEIKFIVDGEWKVDPLRPIVVTNKGYENNLLEVPD
;
A
#
# COMPACT_ATOMS: atom_id res chain seq x y z
N MET A 1 47.43 -48.83 3.05
CA MET A 1 46.17 -48.28 3.61
C MET A 1 45.10 -49.35 3.48
N ASN A 2 44.59 -49.87 4.61
CA ASN A 2 43.62 -50.98 4.65
C ASN A 2 42.26 -50.51 4.07
N ALA A 3 41.55 -51.39 3.34
CA ALA A 3 40.23 -51.12 2.79
C ALA A 3 39.22 -50.65 3.86
N GLN A 4 39.36 -51.13 5.10
CA GLN A 4 38.56 -50.69 6.24
C GLN A 4 38.73 -49.20 6.58
N ASP A 5 39.96 -48.67 6.48
CA ASP A 5 40.22 -47.26 6.79
C ASP A 5 39.67 -46.32 5.70
N ARG A 6 39.71 -46.75 4.44
CA ARG A 6 39.06 -46.05 3.32
C ARG A 6 37.55 -45.98 3.52
N LEU A 7 36.92 -47.10 3.91
CA LEU A 7 35.48 -47.16 4.19
C LEU A 7 35.09 -46.23 5.35
N ARG A 8 35.87 -46.22 6.45
CA ARG A 8 35.66 -45.31 7.58
C ARG A 8 35.77 -43.84 7.14
N SER A 9 36.77 -43.51 6.32
CA SER A 9 36.96 -42.15 5.81
C SER A 9 35.80 -41.69 4.92
N ILE A 10 35.30 -42.55 4.03
CA ILE A 10 34.16 -42.24 3.17
C ILE A 10 32.90 -42.01 4.02
N ARG A 11 32.63 -42.88 5.00
CA ARG A 11 31.49 -42.73 5.90
C ARG A 11 31.55 -41.40 6.66
N ALA A 12 32.71 -41.04 7.20
CA ALA A 12 32.89 -39.77 7.90
C ALA A 12 32.63 -38.56 6.98
N LYS A 13 33.14 -38.59 5.74
CA LYS A 13 32.91 -37.53 4.75
C LYS A 13 31.44 -37.41 4.36
N LEU A 14 30.74 -38.54 4.19
CA LEU A 14 29.30 -38.56 3.92
C LEU A 14 28.52 -37.91 5.06
N SER A 15 28.79 -38.29 6.31
CA SER A 15 28.10 -37.70 7.47
C SER A 15 28.35 -36.19 7.60
N VAL A 16 29.56 -35.71 7.29
CA VAL A 16 29.84 -34.27 7.25
C VAL A 16 29.04 -33.57 6.15
N LEU A 17 28.95 -34.18 4.96
CA LEU A 17 28.18 -33.62 3.84
C LEU A 17 26.68 -33.56 4.16
N GLU A 18 26.13 -34.63 4.73
CA GLU A 18 24.73 -34.71 5.17
C GLU A 18 24.40 -33.62 6.21
N GLY A 19 25.31 -33.39 7.17
CA GLY A 19 25.17 -32.31 8.15
C GLY A 19 25.17 -30.92 7.51
N LYS A 20 26.09 -30.68 6.56
CA LYS A 20 26.16 -29.40 5.82
C LYS A 20 24.91 -29.15 4.99
N MET A 21 24.39 -30.19 4.31
CA MET A 21 23.16 -30.10 3.54
C MET A 21 21.96 -29.80 4.44
N SER A 22 21.86 -30.51 5.58
CA SER A 22 20.79 -30.28 6.57
C SER A 22 20.80 -28.83 7.09
N LEU A 23 21.99 -28.30 7.39
CA LEU A 23 22.13 -26.90 7.82
C LEU A 23 21.71 -25.93 6.72
N ALA A 24 22.16 -26.14 5.48
CA ALA A 24 21.79 -25.28 4.35
C ALA A 24 20.27 -25.29 4.07
N ILE A 25 19.62 -26.45 4.20
CA ILE A 25 18.16 -26.58 4.08
C ILE A 25 17.46 -25.81 5.22
N MET A 26 17.95 -25.94 6.45
CA MET A 26 17.39 -25.23 7.60
C MET A 26 17.48 -23.71 7.43
N ASP A 27 18.63 -23.20 7.00
CA ASP A 27 18.82 -21.77 6.74
C ASP A 27 17.90 -21.26 5.63
N ALA A 28 17.78 -22.03 4.54
CA ALA A 28 16.88 -21.71 3.44
C ALA A 28 15.40 -21.69 3.89
N HIS A 29 14.96 -22.67 4.68
CA HIS A 29 13.61 -22.72 5.23
C HIS A 29 13.31 -21.52 6.13
N LYS A 30 14.26 -21.14 7.00
CA LYS A 30 14.09 -19.95 7.85
C LYS A 30 13.87 -18.69 7.03
N ILE A 31 14.65 -18.49 5.97
CA ILE A 31 14.49 -17.34 5.06
C ILE A 31 13.11 -17.37 4.37
N VAL A 32 12.67 -18.55 3.92
CA VAL A 32 11.35 -18.72 3.29
C VAL A 32 10.23 -18.39 4.28
N GLU A 33 10.29 -18.88 5.51
CA GLU A 33 9.30 -18.60 6.56
C GLU A 33 9.21 -17.12 6.88
N GLU A 34 10.35 -16.44 7.05
CA GLU A 34 10.39 -15.00 7.31
C GLU A 34 9.76 -14.20 6.16
N LYS A 35 10.06 -14.56 4.91
CA LYS A 35 9.44 -13.94 3.73
C LYS A 35 7.95 -14.24 3.64
N GLN A 36 7.52 -15.46 3.92
CA GLN A 36 6.11 -15.84 3.91
C GLN A 36 5.32 -15.05 4.96
N LYS A 37 5.89 -14.84 6.15
CA LYS A 37 5.28 -13.99 7.19
C LYS A 37 5.10 -12.55 6.71
N ARG A 38 6.09 -11.98 6.01
CA ARG A 38 5.99 -10.63 5.43
C ARG A 38 4.89 -10.56 4.37
N ILE A 39 4.79 -11.55 3.49
CA ILE A 39 3.73 -11.64 2.47
C ILE A 39 2.36 -11.72 3.14
N ASN A 40 2.20 -12.59 4.14
CA ASN A 40 0.93 -12.75 4.85
C ASN A 40 0.50 -11.45 5.54
N ASN A 41 1.43 -10.74 6.17
CA ASN A 41 1.14 -9.45 6.80
C ASN A 41 0.73 -8.39 5.76
N ALA A 42 1.45 -8.31 4.63
CA ALA A 42 1.09 -7.39 3.55
C ALA A 42 -0.29 -7.73 2.96
N HIS A 43 -0.59 -9.02 2.77
CA HIS A 43 -1.88 -9.47 2.26
C HIS A 43 -3.03 -9.08 3.20
N ARG A 44 -2.87 -9.27 4.52
CA ARG A 44 -3.85 -8.84 5.53
C ARG A 44 -4.06 -7.33 5.54
N ALA A 45 -2.99 -6.56 5.39
CA ALA A 45 -3.11 -5.11 5.24
C ALA A 45 -3.87 -4.75 3.97
N LEU A 46 -3.55 -5.32 2.82
CA LEU A 46 -4.23 -5.01 1.56
C LEU A 46 -5.72 -5.40 1.57
N GLN A 47 -6.12 -6.43 2.33
CA GLN A 47 -7.51 -6.88 2.43
C GLN A 47 -8.47 -5.85 3.03
N ILE A 48 -7.98 -4.91 3.85
CA ILE A 48 -8.82 -3.88 4.47
C ILE A 48 -8.92 -2.60 3.64
N LEU A 49 -8.20 -2.48 2.51
CA LEU A 49 -8.32 -1.34 1.61
C LEU A 49 -9.73 -1.25 1.03
N LYS A 50 -10.29 -0.05 1.00
CA LYS A 50 -11.58 0.27 0.40
C LYS A 50 -11.38 1.11 -0.84
N MET A 51 -12.13 0.79 -1.88
CA MET A 51 -12.24 1.65 -3.05
C MET A 51 -13.30 2.72 -2.79
N ILE A 52 -12.91 3.99 -2.91
CA ILE A 52 -13.80 5.14 -2.72
C ILE A 52 -13.77 6.00 -3.97
N CYS A 53 -14.94 6.34 -4.49
CA CYS A 53 -15.10 7.27 -5.59
C CYS A 53 -15.35 8.68 -5.04
N VAL A 54 -14.41 9.59 -5.31
CA VAL A 54 -14.56 11.02 -5.03
C VAL A 54 -15.10 11.69 -6.27
N VAL A 55 -16.11 12.53 -6.11
CA VAL A 55 -16.83 13.18 -7.20
C VAL A 55 -16.87 14.68 -6.96
N TRP A 56 -16.68 15.44 -8.04
CA TRP A 56 -16.89 16.88 -8.13
C TRP A 56 -17.95 17.18 -9.20
N HIS A 57 -19.05 17.80 -8.76
CA HIS A 57 -20.24 18.02 -9.59
C HIS A 57 -20.28 19.39 -10.28
N ASN A 58 -19.49 20.35 -9.81
CA ASN A 58 -19.58 21.72 -10.31
C ASN A 58 -18.87 21.86 -11.67
N PRO A 59 -19.37 22.72 -12.57
CA PRO A 59 -18.73 22.99 -13.85
C PRO A 59 -17.25 23.39 -13.69
N ALA A 60 -16.39 22.75 -14.48
CA ALA A 60 -14.96 23.02 -14.54
C ALA A 60 -14.38 22.56 -15.88
N SER A 61 -13.21 23.09 -16.24
CA SER A 61 -12.42 22.57 -17.36
C SER A 61 -11.53 21.41 -16.92
N GLN A 62 -10.89 21.56 -15.76
CA GLN A 62 -10.04 20.54 -15.14
C GLN A 62 -10.19 20.55 -13.62
N VAL A 63 -10.11 19.35 -13.03
CA VAL A 63 -10.15 19.17 -11.58
C VAL A 63 -9.03 18.23 -11.15
N TYR A 64 -8.31 18.61 -10.11
CA TYR A 64 -7.36 17.75 -9.40
C TYR A 64 -7.80 17.58 -7.96
N LEU A 65 -7.50 16.42 -7.40
CA LEU A 65 -7.69 16.11 -5.98
C LEU A 65 -6.33 16.02 -5.29
N VAL A 66 -6.23 16.64 -4.13
CA VAL A 66 -5.07 16.57 -3.21
C VAL A 66 -5.60 16.22 -1.83
N GLY A 67 -4.85 15.47 -1.04
CA GLY A 67 -5.29 15.15 0.31
C GLY A 67 -4.22 14.61 1.24
N SER A 68 -4.59 14.41 2.49
CA SER A 68 -3.71 13.93 3.56
C SER A 68 -3.27 12.47 3.38
N PHE A 69 -3.97 11.69 2.55
CA PHE A 69 -3.66 10.27 2.30
C PHE A 69 -2.25 10.02 1.73
N ASP A 70 -1.64 11.02 1.09
CA ASP A 70 -0.24 10.99 0.66
C ASP A 70 0.57 12.20 1.15
N GLY A 71 0.11 12.80 2.26
CA GLY A 71 0.78 13.96 2.86
C GLY A 71 0.72 15.22 1.99
N TRP A 72 -0.34 15.39 1.20
CA TRP A 72 -0.53 16.54 0.31
C TRP A 72 0.54 16.67 -0.79
N SER A 73 1.16 15.55 -1.17
CA SER A 73 2.32 15.56 -2.06
C SER A 73 1.96 15.49 -3.54
N THR A 74 0.82 14.89 -3.89
CA THR A 74 0.46 14.59 -5.28
C THR A 74 -0.85 15.24 -5.68
N GLN A 75 -0.87 15.89 -6.85
CA GLN A 75 -2.10 16.35 -7.50
C GLN A 75 -2.64 15.26 -8.43
N ARG A 76 -3.78 14.66 -8.08
CA ARG A 76 -4.39 13.59 -8.87
C ARG A 76 -5.46 14.14 -9.78
N LYS A 77 -5.23 14.10 -11.10
CA LYS A 77 -6.22 14.56 -12.09
C LYS A 77 -7.48 13.69 -12.03
N MET A 78 -8.64 14.32 -11.97
CA MET A 78 -9.94 13.65 -12.00
C MET A 78 -10.38 13.43 -13.46
N GLU A 79 -11.07 12.32 -13.70
CA GLU A 79 -11.63 11.99 -15.01
C GLU A 79 -12.95 12.73 -15.23
N LYS A 80 -13.12 13.39 -16.39
CA LYS A 80 -14.35 14.10 -16.75
C LYS A 80 -15.27 13.17 -17.53
N SER A 81 -16.48 12.97 -17.05
CA SER A 81 -17.53 12.23 -17.77
C SER A 81 -18.15 13.07 -18.89
N ASN A 82 -18.88 12.41 -19.78
CA ASN A 82 -19.68 13.07 -20.83
C ASN A 82 -20.77 14.00 -20.26
N THR A 83 -21.19 13.78 -19.01
CA THR A 83 -22.16 14.63 -18.30
C THR A 83 -21.50 15.84 -17.63
N GLY A 84 -20.18 16.02 -17.77
CA GLY A 84 -19.42 17.12 -17.20
C GLY A 84 -19.01 16.93 -15.74
N MET A 85 -19.33 15.77 -15.14
CA MET A 85 -18.98 15.41 -13.78
C MET A 85 -17.55 14.89 -13.71
N PHE A 86 -16.82 15.22 -12.65
CA PHE A 86 -15.45 14.75 -12.44
C PHE A 86 -15.42 13.67 -11.38
N SER A 87 -14.71 12.57 -11.60
CA SER A 87 -14.55 11.49 -10.63
C SER A 87 -13.10 11.00 -10.51
N LEU A 88 -12.77 10.45 -9.34
CA LEU A 88 -11.49 9.78 -9.09
C LEU A 88 -11.70 8.64 -8.09
N ASN A 89 -11.26 7.44 -8.48
CA ASN A 89 -11.24 6.27 -7.60
C ASN A 89 -9.93 6.25 -6.81
N LEU A 90 -10.05 6.12 -5.50
CA LEU A 90 -8.93 5.97 -4.57
C LEU A 90 -9.05 4.63 -3.85
N GLN A 91 -7.91 3.98 -3.59
CA GLN A 91 -7.82 2.85 -2.66
C GLN A 91 -7.21 3.36 -1.36
N LEU A 92 -8.02 3.43 -0.32
CA LEU A 92 -7.63 3.98 0.98
C LEU A 92 -7.97 3.00 2.09
N TYR A 93 -7.18 3.03 3.16
CA TYR A 93 -7.51 2.34 4.40
C TYR A 93 -8.69 3.05 5.09
N PRO A 94 -9.51 2.33 5.88
CA PRO A 94 -10.51 2.94 6.74
C PRO A 94 -9.91 4.07 7.59
N GLY A 95 -10.66 5.15 7.74
CA GLY A 95 -10.20 6.34 8.45
C GLY A 95 -10.73 7.64 7.88
N LYS A 96 -10.18 8.74 8.40
CA LYS A 96 -10.58 10.10 8.05
C LYS A 96 -9.43 10.80 7.35
N TYR A 97 -9.71 11.36 6.19
CA TYR A 97 -8.74 12.06 5.36
C TYR A 97 -9.24 13.47 5.07
N GLU A 98 -8.31 14.43 5.10
CA GLU A 98 -8.60 15.76 4.62
C GLU A 98 -8.28 15.81 3.12
N ILE A 99 -9.18 16.38 2.34
CA ILE A 99 -9.02 16.53 0.89
C ILE A 99 -9.36 17.95 0.47
N LYS A 100 -8.78 18.38 -0.65
CA LYS A 100 -9.13 19.65 -1.30
C LYS A 100 -9.01 19.51 -2.81
N PHE A 101 -9.82 20.27 -3.53
CA PHE A 101 -9.85 20.27 -4.98
C PHE A 101 -9.04 21.45 -5.51
N ILE A 102 -8.37 21.24 -6.64
CA ILE A 102 -7.84 22.32 -7.47
C ILE A 102 -8.70 22.34 -8.74
N VAL A 103 -9.52 23.36 -8.86
CA VAL A 103 -10.53 23.49 -9.92
C VAL A 103 -10.10 24.66 -10.80
N ASP A 104 -9.70 24.37 -12.03
CA ASP A 104 -9.20 25.37 -12.98
C ASP A 104 -8.07 26.25 -12.42
N GLY A 105 -7.20 25.66 -11.58
CA GLY A 105 -6.06 26.32 -10.95
C GLY A 105 -6.33 26.88 -9.54
N GLU A 106 -7.60 26.92 -9.12
CA GLU A 106 -8.00 27.50 -7.84
C GLU A 106 -8.32 26.43 -6.79
N TRP A 107 -7.86 26.66 -5.56
CA TRP A 107 -8.16 25.77 -4.44
C TRP A 107 -9.61 25.92 -4.01
N LYS A 108 -10.40 24.84 -4.06
CA LYS A 108 -11.81 24.82 -3.70
C LYS A 108 -12.15 23.66 -2.77
N VAL A 109 -13.17 23.90 -1.94
CA VAL A 109 -13.90 22.88 -1.20
C VAL A 109 -15.24 22.64 -1.89
N ASP A 110 -15.74 21.42 -1.78
CA ASP A 110 -17.11 21.07 -2.14
C ASP A 110 -18.02 21.46 -0.97
N PRO A 111 -18.95 22.42 -1.13
CA PRO A 111 -19.85 22.85 -0.06
C PRO A 111 -20.86 21.77 0.34
N LEU A 112 -21.03 20.71 -0.46
CA LEU A 112 -21.91 19.59 -0.16
C LEU A 112 -21.24 18.48 0.67
N ARG A 113 -19.94 18.61 0.93
CA ARG A 113 -19.17 17.68 1.78
C ARG A 113 -18.88 18.33 3.13
N PRO A 114 -18.71 17.54 4.21
CA PRO A 114 -18.31 18.08 5.49
C PRO A 114 -16.99 18.86 5.36
N ILE A 115 -16.93 20.05 5.97
CA ILE A 115 -15.76 20.93 5.96
C ILE A 115 -15.09 20.88 7.33
N VAL A 116 -13.77 20.80 7.33
CA VAL A 116 -12.92 20.91 8.52
C VAL A 116 -12.01 22.12 8.37
N VAL A 117 -11.82 22.85 9.47
CA VAL A 117 -10.92 24.01 9.53
C VAL A 117 -9.69 23.60 10.31
N THR A 118 -8.53 23.69 9.65
CA THR A 118 -7.24 23.39 10.29
C THR A 118 -6.88 24.47 11.30
N ASN A 119 -5.96 24.18 12.22
CA ASN A 119 -5.43 25.16 13.18
C ASN A 119 -4.78 26.39 12.53
N LYS A 120 -4.45 26.31 11.24
CA LYS A 120 -3.89 27.42 10.44
C LYS A 120 -4.96 28.21 9.67
N GLY A 121 -6.24 27.90 9.86
CA GLY A 121 -7.37 28.57 9.21
C GLY A 121 -7.70 28.06 7.81
N TYR A 122 -7.07 26.99 7.32
CA TYR A 122 -7.42 26.40 6.03
C TYR A 122 -8.68 25.55 6.13
N GLU A 123 -9.61 25.77 5.21
CA GLU A 123 -10.77 24.91 4.99
C GLU A 123 -10.44 23.77 4.03
N ASN A 124 -10.76 22.54 4.43
CA ASN A 124 -10.64 21.32 3.66
C ASN A 124 -11.95 20.51 3.76
N ASN A 125 -12.22 19.62 2.80
CA ASN A 125 -13.29 18.65 2.97
C ASN A 125 -12.81 17.42 3.75
N LEU A 126 -13.69 16.84 4.56
CA LEU A 126 -13.47 15.57 5.22
C LEU A 126 -13.96 14.42 4.34
N LEU A 127 -13.07 13.48 4.04
CA LEU A 127 -13.35 12.21 3.39
C LEU A 127 -13.28 11.09 4.43
N GLU A 128 -14.42 10.46 4.71
CA GLU A 128 -14.49 9.30 5.59
C GLU A 128 -14.51 8.01 4.77
N VAL A 129 -13.62 7.09 5.13
CA VAL A 129 -13.54 5.74 4.57
C VAL A 129 -14.03 4.78 5.65
N PRO A 130 -15.15 4.08 5.46
CA PRO A 130 -15.73 3.21 6.48
C PRO A 130 -14.89 1.96 6.71
N ASP A 131 -15.05 1.37 7.90
CA ASP A 131 -14.44 0.09 8.29
C ASP A 131 -14.89 -1.10 7.41
#